data_AF-A0A8W8NZS8-F1
#
_entry.id   AF-A0A8W8NZS8-F1
#
_cell.length_a   1.000
_cell.length_b   1.000
_cell.length_c   1.000
_cell.angle_alpha   90.00
_cell.angle_beta   90.00
_cell.angle_gamma   90.00
#
_symmetry.space_group_name_H-M   'P 1'
#
loop_
_entity.id
_entity.type
_entity.pdbx_description
1 polymer ?
#
loop_
_entity_poly.entity_id
_entity_poly.type
_entity_poly.pdbx_seq_one_letter_code
_entity_poly.pdbx_strand_id
1 'polypeptide(L)'
;MSTADANTSRLVTKIRWVVESANARIKRWKFFDRILPSSQVPFISDFIKIVCGISNKYFPPLSTGCTEEDSLVAAKMQYLSRQINQLKEEVEERKLDTRSAIWKHPDELQDFPHAIDESESEDDSSECLNEQ
;
A
#
# COMPACT_ATOMS: atom_id res chain seq x y z
N MET A 1 -18.39 -5.66 12.78
CA MET A 1 -17.23 -6.56 12.53
C MET A 1 -16.17 -6.28 13.59
N SER A 2 -15.64 -7.31 14.25
CA SER A 2 -14.60 -7.10 15.26
C SER A 2 -13.25 -6.72 14.62
N THR A 3 -12.35 -6.13 15.39
CA THR A 3 -11.00 -5.81 14.91
C THR A 3 -10.22 -7.07 14.51
N ALA A 4 -10.40 -8.16 15.27
CA ALA A 4 -9.77 -9.44 14.98
C ALA A 4 -10.24 -10.03 13.64
N ASP A 5 -11.55 -9.97 13.35
CA ASP A 5 -12.10 -10.45 12.07
C ASP A 5 -11.58 -9.61 10.90
N ALA A 6 -11.52 -8.28 11.09
CA ALA A 6 -11.03 -7.37 10.07
C ALA A 6 -9.53 -7.60 9.78
N ASN A 7 -8.72 -7.81 10.80
CA ASN A 7 -7.29 -8.11 10.65
C ASN A 7 -7.06 -9.48 9.99
N THR A 8 -7.84 -10.49 10.36
CA THR A 8 -7.80 -11.82 9.73
C THR A 8 -8.15 -11.71 8.24
N SER A 9 -9.21 -10.97 7.92
CA SER A 9 -9.63 -10.74 6.53
C SER A 9 -8.55 -10.00 5.71
N ARG A 10 -7.88 -9.01 6.30
CA ARG A 10 -6.75 -8.31 5.67
C ARG A 10 -5.58 -9.25 5.40
N LEU A 11 -5.22 -10.11 6.35
CA LEU A 11 -4.13 -11.06 6.19
C LEU A 11 -4.42 -12.06 5.05
N VAL A 12 -5.62 -12.64 5.03
CA VAL A 12 -6.07 -13.54 3.95
C VAL A 12 -6.01 -12.83 2.60
N THR A 13 -6.45 -11.56 2.56
CA THR A 13 -6.39 -10.76 1.34
C THR A 13 -4.95 -10.57 0.89
N LYS A 14 -4.03 -10.16 1.77
CA LYS A 14 -2.61 -9.99 1.41
C LYS A 14 -1.98 -11.27 0.85
N ILE A 15 -2.24 -12.42 1.48
CA ILE A 15 -1.77 -13.72 0.99
C ILE A 15 -2.35 -14.03 -0.39
N ARG A 16 -3.66 -13.81 -0.58
CA ARG A 16 -4.33 -14.01 -1.87
C ARG A 16 -3.67 -13.19 -2.97
N TRP A 17 -3.33 -11.92 -2.73
CA TRP A 17 -2.67 -11.08 -3.72
C TRP A 17 -1.33 -11.66 -4.20
N VAL A 18 -0.54 -12.26 -3.29
CA VAL A 18 0.71 -12.93 -3.66
C VAL A 18 0.43 -14.16 -4.54
N VAL A 19 -0.54 -14.99 -4.14
CA VAL A 19 -0.93 -16.20 -4.90
C VAL A 19 -1.50 -15.86 -6.27
N GLU A 20 -2.35 -14.84 -6.36
CA GLU A 20 -2.92 -14.35 -7.61
C GLU A 20 -1.84 -13.80 -8.54
N SER A 21 -0.87 -13.06 -7.99
CA SER A 21 0.28 -12.57 -8.76
C SER A 21 1.12 -13.70 -9.34
N ALA A 22 1.36 -14.77 -8.58
CA ALA A 22 2.02 -15.97 -9.08
C ALA A 22 1.19 -16.71 -10.15
N ASN A 23 -0.10 -16.89 -9.91
CA ASN A 23 -1.02 -17.53 -10.85
C ASN A 23 -1.15 -16.75 -12.17
N ALA A 24 -1.16 -15.41 -12.11
CA ALA A 24 -1.19 -14.56 -13.30
C ALA A 24 0.04 -14.80 -14.20
N ARG A 25 1.22 -15.04 -13.61
CA ARG A 25 2.43 -15.39 -14.38
C ARG A 25 2.31 -16.73 -15.10
N ILE A 26 1.75 -17.74 -14.44
CA ILE A 26 1.52 -19.05 -15.05
C ILE A 26 0.51 -18.93 -16.19
N LYS A 27 -0.61 -18.23 -15.96
CA LYS A 27 -1.68 -18.05 -16.96
C LYS A 27 -1.27 -17.19 -18.16
N ARG A 28 -0.18 -16.42 -18.08
CA ARG A 28 0.38 -15.70 -19.24
C ARG A 28 0.77 -16.63 -20.39
N TRP A 29 1.05 -17.89 -20.10
CA TRP A 29 1.46 -18.87 -21.10
C TRP A 29 0.24 -19.44 -21.81
N LYS A 30 0.17 -19.25 -23.14
CA LYS A 30 -0.94 -19.74 -23.98
C LYS A 30 -1.25 -21.23 -23.79
N PHE A 31 -0.25 -22.02 -23.43
CA PHE A 31 -0.39 -23.44 -23.11
C PHE A 31 -1.38 -23.70 -21.96
N PHE A 32 -1.46 -22.80 -20.97
CA PHE A 32 -2.35 -22.91 -19.82
C PHE A 32 -3.65 -22.11 -19.93
N ASP A 33 -3.86 -21.36 -21.01
CA ASP A 33 -4.95 -20.37 -21.12
C ASP A 33 -6.32 -21.01 -21.39
N ARG A 34 -6.41 -22.23 -21.97
CA ARG A 34 -7.69 -22.66 -22.59
C ARG A 34 -8.21 -24.06 -22.37
N ILE A 35 -7.40 -25.13 -22.30
CA ILE A 35 -7.77 -26.51 -21.91
C ILE A 35 -6.51 -27.36 -22.16
N LEU A 36 -6.17 -28.25 -21.23
CA LEU A 36 -5.14 -29.26 -21.42
C LEU A 36 -5.79 -30.59 -21.83
N PRO A 37 -5.25 -31.30 -22.84
CA PRO A 37 -5.72 -32.65 -23.16
C PRO A 37 -5.57 -33.57 -21.94
N SER A 38 -6.52 -34.47 -21.71
CA SER A 38 -6.49 -35.40 -20.56
C SER A 38 -5.24 -36.28 -20.53
N SER A 39 -4.65 -36.58 -21.69
CA SER A 39 -3.38 -37.30 -21.81
C SER A 39 -2.18 -36.56 -21.21
N GLN A 40 -2.27 -35.24 -21.07
CA GLN A 40 -1.23 -34.37 -20.56
C GLN A 40 -1.37 -34.08 -19.07
N VAL A 41 -2.51 -34.39 -18.46
CA VAL A 41 -2.78 -34.19 -17.03
C VAL A 41 -1.73 -34.84 -16.12
N PRO A 42 -1.23 -36.06 -16.39
CA PRO A 42 -0.17 -36.66 -15.57
C PRO A 42 1.12 -35.82 -15.50
N PHE A 43 1.39 -34.99 -16.51
CA PHE A 43 2.62 -34.19 -16.64
C PHE A 43 2.44 -32.73 -16.22
N ILE A 44 1.25 -32.35 -15.71
CA ILE A 44 0.94 -30.95 -15.39
C ILE A 44 1.93 -30.33 -14.38
N SER A 45 2.38 -31.13 -13.42
CA SER A 45 3.35 -30.70 -12.42
C SER A 45 4.66 -30.28 -13.08
N ASP A 46 5.12 -31.03 -14.08
CA ASP A 46 6.38 -30.76 -14.76
C ASP A 46 6.26 -29.53 -15.67
N PHE A 47 5.14 -29.36 -16.37
CA PHE A 47 4.89 -28.13 -17.14
C PHE A 47 4.90 -26.89 -16.25
N ILE A 48 4.26 -26.95 -15.08
CA ILE A 48 4.26 -25.83 -14.11
C ILE A 48 5.68 -25.56 -13.62
N LYS A 49 6.44 -26.58 -13.23
CA LYS A 49 7.84 -26.40 -12.76
C LYS A 49 8.72 -25.75 -13.83
N ILE A 50 8.61 -26.21 -15.08
CA ILE A 50 9.36 -25.64 -16.21
C ILE A 50 9.01 -24.16 -16.38
N VAL A 51 7.72 -23.83 -16.45
CA VAL A 51 7.25 -22.45 -16.62
C VAL A 51 7.63 -21.56 -15.45
N CYS A 52 7.53 -22.05 -14.21
CA CYS A 52 7.99 -21.34 -13.03
C CYS A 52 9.51 -21.09 -13.06
N GLY A 53 10.31 -22.07 -13.48
CA GLY A 53 11.76 -21.93 -13.63
C GLY A 53 12.14 -20.85 -14.65
N ILE A 54 11.50 -20.86 -15.83
CA ILE A 54 11.67 -19.81 -16.84
C ILE A 54 11.22 -18.45 -16.27
N SER A 55 10.08 -18.42 -15.58
CA SER A 55 9.52 -17.21 -14.99
C SER A 55 10.49 -16.58 -13.97
N ASN A 56 11.06 -17.39 -13.09
CA ASN A 56 11.97 -16.93 -12.05
C ASN A 56 13.32 -16.45 -12.61
N LYS A 57 13.77 -17.00 -13.75
CA LYS A 57 15.05 -16.63 -14.35
C LYS A 57 14.98 -15.35 -15.19
N TYR A 58 13.90 -15.17 -15.95
CA TYR A 58 13.84 -14.14 -17.00
C TYR A 58 12.83 -13.02 -16.78
N PHE A 59 11.93 -13.14 -15.79
CA PHE A 59 10.96 -12.10 -15.48
C PHE A 59 11.34 -11.39 -14.20
N PRO A 60 10.90 -10.14 -13.99
CA PRO A 60 11.13 -9.44 -12.73
C PRO A 60 10.71 -10.31 -11.55
N PRO A 61 11.39 -10.30 -10.41
CA PRO A 61 10.99 -11.09 -9.25
C PRO A 61 9.58 -10.69 -8.76
N LEU A 62 8.85 -11.63 -8.16
CA LEU A 62 7.57 -11.31 -7.46
C LEU A 62 7.82 -10.60 -6.12
N SER A 63 9.00 -10.82 -5.57
CA SER A 63 9.49 -10.22 -4.33
C SER A 63 10.47 -9.08 -4.66
N THR A 64 10.89 -8.31 -3.67
CA THR A 64 11.92 -7.28 -3.84
C THR A 64 13.30 -7.84 -4.21
N GLY A 65 13.48 -9.16 -4.22
CA GLY A 65 14.75 -9.83 -4.50
C GLY A 65 15.63 -9.98 -3.26
N CYS A 66 15.19 -9.48 -2.10
CA CYS A 66 15.85 -9.62 -0.81
C CYS A 66 14.96 -10.42 0.14
N THR A 67 15.31 -11.69 0.36
CA THR A 67 14.54 -12.60 1.23
C THR A 67 14.44 -12.11 2.67
N GLU A 68 15.45 -11.39 3.16
CA GLU A 68 15.45 -10.82 4.51
C GLU A 68 14.42 -9.71 4.65
N GLU A 69 14.40 -8.76 3.70
CA GLU A 69 13.41 -7.68 3.69
C GLU A 69 11.97 -8.21 3.60
N ASP A 70 11.71 -9.18 2.72
CA ASP A 70 10.40 -9.81 2.61
C ASP A 70 9.98 -10.49 3.92
N SER A 71 10.93 -11.15 4.60
CA SER A 71 10.68 -11.79 5.89
C SER A 71 10.35 -10.76 6.98
N LEU A 72 11.06 -9.63 7.00
CA LEU A 72 10.78 -8.52 7.93
C LEU A 72 9.39 -7.91 7.68
N VAL A 73 9.02 -7.71 6.42
CA VAL A 73 7.69 -7.21 6.04
C VAL A 73 6.60 -8.20 6.47
N ALA A 74 6.80 -9.49 6.24
CA ALA A 74 5.85 -10.53 6.66
C ALA A 74 5.70 -10.59 8.19
N ALA A 75 6.81 -10.53 8.93
CA ALA A 75 6.81 -10.49 10.39
C ALA A 75 6.07 -9.24 10.91
N LYS A 76 6.31 -8.07 10.30
CA LYS A 76 5.59 -6.83 10.62
C LYS A 76 4.09 -6.97 10.36
N MET A 77 3.69 -7.54 9.22
CA MET A 77 2.27 -7.77 8.92
C MET A 77 1.61 -8.71 9.95
N GLN A 78 2.29 -9.78 10.36
CA GLN A 78 1.77 -10.71 11.36
C GLN A 78 1.67 -10.06 12.76
N TYR A 79 2.64 -9.24 13.12
CA TYR A 79 2.59 -8.46 14.36
C TYR A 79 1.38 -7.51 14.36
N LEU A 80 1.21 -6.73 13.27
CA LEU A 80 0.13 -5.76 13.12
C LEU A 80 -1.26 -6.43 13.07
N SER A 81 -1.38 -7.64 12.51
CA SER A 81 -2.67 -8.33 12.48
C SER A 81 -3.18 -8.72 13.87
N ARG A 82 -2.29 -8.81 14.87
CA ARG A 82 -2.64 -9.11 16.26
C ARG A 82 -2.93 -7.86 17.09
N GLN A 83 -2.66 -6.68 16.56
CA GLN A 83 -2.87 -5.44 17.29
C GLN A 83 -4.34 -5.04 17.30
N ILE A 84 -4.76 -4.44 18.41
CA ILE A 84 -6.05 -3.78 18.54
C ILE A 84 -6.05 -2.46 17.75
N ASN A 85 -7.22 -2.06 17.26
CA ASN A 85 -7.40 -0.84 16.49
C ASN A 85 -7.81 0.27 17.45
N GLN A 86 -6.82 0.93 18.04
CA GLN A 86 -7.02 2.02 19.00
C GLN A 86 -7.84 3.16 18.40
N LEU A 87 -7.63 3.48 17.11
CA LEU A 87 -8.42 4.51 16.43
C LEU A 87 -9.91 4.15 16.38
N LYS A 88 -10.23 2.87 16.15
CA LYS A 88 -11.63 2.42 16.17
C LYS A 88 -12.25 2.63 17.55
N GLU A 89 -11.52 2.28 18.60
CA GLU A 89 -11.95 2.48 19.98
C GLU A 89 -12.20 3.97 20.28
N GLU A 90 -11.26 4.86 19.91
CA GLU A 90 -11.42 6.30 20.09
C GLU A 90 -12.62 6.88 19.31
N VAL A 91 -12.84 6.41 18.08
CA VAL A 91 -13.99 6.83 17.25
C VAL A 91 -15.30 6.43 17.90
N GLU A 92 -15.39 5.19 18.40
CA GLU A 92 -16.58 4.66 19.07
C GLU A 92 -16.83 5.36 20.43
N GLU A 93 -15.77 5.58 21.23
CA GLU A 93 -15.86 6.28 22.53
C GLU A 93 -16.31 7.73 22.38
N ARG A 94 -15.72 8.45 21.41
CA ARG A 94 -16.00 9.87 21.17
C ARG A 94 -17.20 10.08 20.23
N LYS A 95 -17.83 9.00 19.74
CA LYS A 95 -18.94 9.00 18.76
C LYS A 95 -18.62 9.83 17.51
N LEU A 96 -17.37 9.78 17.06
CA LEU A 96 -16.89 10.60 15.93
C LEU A 96 -17.49 10.15 14.59
N ASP A 97 -17.96 8.91 14.51
CA ASP A 97 -18.66 8.33 13.37
C ASP A 97 -20.06 8.93 13.14
N THR A 98 -20.67 9.52 14.17
CA THR A 98 -22.02 10.10 14.12
C THR A 98 -22.04 11.64 14.15
N ARG A 99 -20.91 12.27 14.44
CA ARG A 99 -20.80 13.74 14.40
C ARG A 99 -20.77 14.20 12.94
N SER A 100 -21.73 15.01 12.53
CA SER A 100 -21.62 15.76 11.28
C SER A 100 -20.52 16.80 11.42
N ALA A 101 -19.52 16.75 10.54
CA ALA A 101 -18.53 17.81 10.47
C ALA A 101 -19.22 19.09 9.99
N ILE A 102 -19.19 20.14 10.82
CA ILE A 102 -19.50 21.50 10.38
C ILE A 102 -18.22 22.00 9.73
N TRP A 103 -18.14 21.87 8.41
CA TRP A 103 -17.05 22.42 7.62
C TRP A 103 -17.10 23.94 7.72
N LYS A 104 -16.01 24.53 8.21
CA LYS A 104 -15.80 25.98 8.26
C LYS A 104 -14.84 26.39 7.17
N HIS A 105 -14.95 27.63 6.71
CA HIS A 105 -13.99 28.17 5.77
C HIS A 105 -12.60 28.25 6.45
N PRO A 106 -11.49 27.97 5.75
CA PRO A 106 -10.14 28.05 6.32
C PRO A 106 -9.84 29.37 7.04
N ASP A 107 -10.34 30.48 6.51
CA ASP A 107 -10.17 31.83 7.10
C ASP A 107 -10.86 31.99 8.47
N GLU A 108 -11.79 31.10 8.83
CA GLU A 108 -12.48 31.11 10.13
C GLU A 108 -11.71 30.34 11.23
N LEU A 109 -10.58 29.72 10.89
CA LEU A 109 -9.75 28.91 11.80
C LEU A 109 -8.51 29.71 12.22
N GLN A 110 -8.41 30.06 13.51
CA GLN A 110 -7.29 30.85 14.06
C GLN A 110 -5.91 30.21 13.82
N ASP A 111 -5.82 28.88 13.83
CA ASP A 111 -4.56 28.15 13.71
C ASP A 111 -4.37 27.49 12.33
N PHE A 112 -5.09 27.95 11.30
CA PHE A 112 -4.92 27.39 9.96
C PHE A 112 -3.57 27.84 9.36
N PRO A 113 -2.72 26.92 8.86
CA PRO A 113 -1.46 27.30 8.24
C PRO A 113 -1.72 28.10 6.97
N HIS A 114 -1.35 29.38 6.97
CA HIS A 114 -1.37 30.20 5.77
C HIS A 114 -0.01 30.06 5.09
N ALA A 115 -0.02 29.75 3.80
CA ALA A 115 1.19 29.79 3.00
C ALA A 115 1.73 31.23 3.05
N ILE A 116 2.95 31.40 3.54
CA ILE A 116 3.64 32.69 3.52
C ILE A 116 4.05 32.88 2.06
N ASP A 117 3.44 33.85 1.38
CA ASP A 117 3.90 34.27 0.05
C ASP A 117 5.28 34.91 0.22
N GLU A 118 6.30 34.33 -0.42
CA GLU A 118 7.71 34.81 -0.37
C GLU A 118 7.92 36.13 -1.14
N SER A 119 6.87 36.90 -1.44
CA SER A 119 6.89 38.04 -2.35
C SER A 119 7.00 39.43 -1.70
N GLU A 120 7.11 39.54 -0.38
CA GLU A 120 7.25 40.84 0.32
C GLU A 120 8.60 41.04 1.04
N SER A 121 9.73 40.62 0.43
CA SER A 121 11.07 40.89 0.98
C SER A 121 12.04 41.60 0.04
N GLU A 122 11.53 42.39 -0.90
CA GLU A 122 12.34 43.32 -1.68
C GLU A 122 11.86 44.76 -1.48
N ASP A 123 12.83 45.63 -1.19
CA ASP A 123 12.81 47.09 -1.22
C ASP A 123 12.38 47.86 0.05
N ASP A 124 13.28 47.88 1.04
CA ASP A 124 13.53 49.11 1.80
C ASP A 124 15.04 49.34 1.94
N SER A 125 15.64 49.94 0.92
CA SER A 125 17.05 50.36 0.89
C SER A 125 17.22 51.59 0.02
N SER A 126 16.56 52.69 0.38
CA SER A 126 16.87 53.99 -0.25
C SER A 126 16.64 55.18 0.67
N GLU A 127 17.40 55.25 1.76
CA GLU A 127 17.70 56.54 2.41
C GLU A 127 19.07 56.44 3.09
N CYS A 128 20.12 56.93 2.42
CA CYS A 128 21.33 57.48 3.02
C CYS A 128 22.35 57.75 1.90
N LEU A 129 22.25 58.88 1.19
CA LEU A 129 23.40 59.60 0.62
C LEU A 129 22.92 60.98 0.16
N ASN A 130 23.00 61.96 1.07
CA ASN A 130 23.19 63.37 0.71
C ASN A 130 23.64 64.15 1.95
N GLU A 131 24.94 64.08 2.25
CA GLU A 131 25.66 65.21 2.86
C GLU A 131 27.09 65.26 2.32
N GLN A 132 27.43 66.46 1.82
CA GLN A 132 28.72 67.02 1.34
C GLN A 132 29.10 66.83 -0.13
#